data_AF-A0A0U5ASE1-F1
#
_entry.id   AF-A0A0U5ASE1-F1
#
_cell.length_a   1.000
_cell.length_b   1.000
_cell.length_c   1.000
_cell.angle_alpha   90.00
_cell.angle_beta   90.00
_cell.angle_gamma   90.00
#
_symmetry.space_group_name_H-M   'P 1'
#
loop_
_entity.id
_entity.type
_entity.pdbx_description
1 polymer ?
#
loop_
_entity_poly.entity_id
_entity_poly.type
_entity_poly.pdbx_seq_one_letter_code
_entity_poly.pdbx_strand_id
1 'polypeptide(L)'
;MAKEWILNMATNRWGLNKKDSVGPVSKWIRECSPKKIEDWEKYYFNKLADFLKSKGISLSPKEYIDHLGKKLYIKITEVIQAEIEEVTEEDCIEYIYNLVIDRTYDGYQTEIKTIYGKLQKDLGIEIKPAPDEWDRLYNVDFYIQVGEKYIGLQIKPITYEQTPEIYKWKEWLSKSHKKFEGKFGGKVFVIFSIKEGKNKKIFNKDIVNEMKKEVQRLEKLYELTA
;
A
#
# COMPACT_ATOMS: atom_id res chain seq x y z
N MET A 1 -27.93 -5.14 -11.58
CA MET A 1 -26.99 -5.61 -10.54
C MET A 1 -25.97 -6.62 -11.09
N ALA A 2 -26.33 -7.85 -11.51
CA ALA A 2 -25.35 -8.82 -12.03
C ALA A 2 -24.72 -8.46 -13.40
N LYS A 3 -25.40 -7.73 -14.28
CA LYS A 3 -24.79 -7.32 -15.57
C LYS A 3 -23.93 -6.05 -15.43
N GLU A 4 -24.20 -5.25 -14.41
CA GLU A 4 -23.59 -3.94 -14.22
C GLU A 4 -22.11 -4.04 -13.85
N TRP A 5 -21.73 -5.06 -13.08
CA TRP A 5 -20.31 -5.29 -12.77
C TRP A 5 -19.50 -5.63 -14.03
N ILE A 6 -20.05 -6.45 -14.94
CA ILE A 6 -19.40 -6.81 -16.22
C ILE A 6 -19.24 -5.55 -17.09
N LEU A 7 -20.33 -4.78 -17.22
CA LEU A 7 -20.33 -3.52 -17.97
C LEU A 7 -19.30 -2.54 -17.40
N ASN A 8 -19.25 -2.36 -16.08
CA ASN A 8 -18.30 -1.46 -15.42
C ASN A 8 -16.86 -1.94 -15.53
N MET A 9 -16.60 -3.23 -15.33
CA MET A 9 -15.28 -3.83 -15.47
C MET A 9 -14.75 -3.61 -16.89
N ALA A 10 -15.54 -3.98 -17.90
CA ALA A 10 -15.18 -3.81 -19.30
C ALA A 10 -14.97 -2.34 -19.68
N THR A 11 -15.92 -1.47 -19.31
CA THR A 11 -15.83 -0.03 -19.57
C THR A 11 -14.54 0.57 -19.01
N ASN A 12 -14.15 0.19 -17.78
CA ASN A 12 -12.92 0.67 -17.17
C ASN A 12 -11.66 0.07 -17.81
N ARG A 13 -11.66 -1.24 -18.12
CA ARG A 13 -10.52 -1.94 -18.74
C ARG A 13 -10.13 -1.33 -20.08
N TRP A 14 -11.11 -1.01 -20.94
CA TRP A 14 -10.87 -0.37 -22.23
C TRP A 14 -11.00 1.16 -22.21
N GLY A 15 -11.13 1.74 -21.01
CA GLY A 15 -11.15 3.17 -20.80
C GLY A 15 -12.28 3.91 -21.52
N LEU A 16 -13.39 3.24 -21.82
CA LEU A 16 -14.48 3.80 -22.63
C LEU A 16 -15.23 4.95 -21.92
N ASN A 17 -15.08 5.07 -20.60
CA ASN A 17 -15.56 6.18 -19.77
C ASN A 17 -14.48 7.21 -19.41
N LYS A 18 -13.25 7.06 -19.91
CA LYS A 18 -12.15 7.97 -19.56
C LYS A 18 -12.25 9.26 -20.36
N LYS A 19 -11.57 10.29 -19.87
CA LYS A 19 -11.52 11.63 -20.47
C LYS A 19 -11.14 11.59 -21.95
N ASP A 20 -10.29 10.66 -22.36
CA ASP A 20 -9.88 10.53 -23.77
C ASP A 20 -10.94 9.89 -24.67
N SER A 21 -11.98 9.28 -24.12
CA SER A 21 -13.12 8.77 -24.88
C SER A 21 -14.31 9.72 -24.82
N VAL A 22 -14.73 10.14 -23.63
CA VAL A 22 -15.97 10.90 -23.43
C VAL A 22 -15.75 12.38 -23.08
N GLY A 23 -14.50 12.84 -23.11
CA GLY A 23 -14.13 14.18 -22.66
C GLY A 23 -14.15 14.35 -21.13
N PRO A 24 -13.76 15.52 -20.61
CA PRO A 24 -13.77 15.81 -19.17
C PRO A 24 -15.19 16.07 -18.64
N VAL A 25 -16.05 15.05 -18.66
CA VAL A 25 -17.47 15.11 -18.30
C VAL A 25 -17.73 15.86 -16.98
N SER A 26 -16.97 15.58 -15.91
CA SER A 26 -17.14 16.25 -14.62
C SER A 26 -16.84 17.75 -14.67
N LYS A 27 -15.90 18.20 -15.53
CA LYS A 27 -15.65 19.63 -15.75
C LYS A 27 -16.80 20.25 -16.54
N TRP A 28 -17.19 19.60 -17.63
CA TRP A 28 -18.26 20.08 -18.51
C TRP A 28 -19.61 20.21 -17.82
N ILE A 29 -19.99 19.24 -16.96
CA ILE A 29 -21.28 19.32 -16.25
C ILE A 29 -21.31 20.45 -15.22
N ARG A 30 -20.16 20.78 -14.59
CA ARG A 30 -20.04 21.94 -13.71
C ARG A 30 -20.14 23.27 -14.47
N GLU A 31 -19.49 23.36 -15.63
CA GLU A 31 -19.63 24.52 -16.53
C GLU A 31 -21.08 24.70 -17.01
N CYS A 32 -21.78 23.60 -17.30
CA CYS A 32 -23.16 23.62 -17.75
C CYS A 32 -24.14 24.01 -16.62
N SER A 33 -23.88 23.56 -15.37
CA SER A 33 -24.78 23.72 -14.22
C SER A 33 -26.27 23.44 -14.56
N PRO A 34 -26.58 22.28 -15.18
CA PRO A 34 -27.90 22.00 -15.74
C PRO A 34 -28.96 21.83 -14.65
N LYS A 35 -30.18 22.36 -14.90
CA LYS A 35 -31.35 22.11 -14.03
C LYS A 35 -32.17 20.91 -14.48
N LYS A 36 -32.04 20.54 -15.76
CA LYS A 36 -32.70 19.38 -16.37
C LYS A 36 -31.70 18.54 -17.17
N ILE A 37 -32.03 17.27 -17.38
CA ILE A 37 -31.15 16.35 -18.09
C ILE A 37 -31.00 16.72 -19.58
N GLU A 38 -32.04 17.31 -20.18
CA GLU A 38 -32.03 17.72 -21.59
C GLU A 38 -31.05 18.89 -21.82
N ASP A 39 -30.92 19.78 -20.84
CA ASP A 39 -29.93 20.88 -20.87
C ASP A 39 -28.51 20.30 -20.88
N TRP A 40 -28.28 19.28 -20.04
CA TRP A 40 -27.01 18.57 -19.97
C TRP A 40 -26.70 17.83 -21.27
N GLU A 41 -27.64 17.04 -21.78
CA GLU A 41 -27.47 16.24 -22.99
C GLU A 41 -27.10 17.12 -24.19
N LYS A 42 -27.84 18.23 -24.38
CA LYS A 42 -27.55 19.21 -25.43
C LYS A 42 -26.16 19.84 -25.26
N TYR A 43 -25.81 20.26 -24.05
CA TYR A 43 -24.50 20.86 -23.77
C TYR A 43 -23.36 19.86 -24.01
N TYR A 44 -23.52 18.63 -23.52
CA TYR A 44 -22.54 17.56 -23.66
C TYR A 44 -22.28 17.23 -25.13
N PHE A 45 -23.33 17.03 -25.93
CA PHE A 45 -23.14 16.69 -27.34
C PHE A 45 -22.49 17.82 -28.15
N ASN A 46 -22.76 19.08 -27.82
CA ASN A 46 -22.06 20.21 -28.42
C ASN A 46 -20.55 20.17 -28.09
N LYS A 47 -20.18 19.99 -26.82
CA LYS A 47 -18.76 19.86 -26.41
C LYS A 47 -18.09 18.63 -27.02
N LEU A 48 -18.82 17.52 -27.08
CA LEU A 48 -18.33 16.29 -27.68
C LEU A 48 -18.07 16.46 -29.18
N ALA A 49 -18.91 17.19 -29.91
CA ALA A 49 -18.68 17.47 -31.33
C ALA A 49 -17.32 18.14 -31.58
N ASP A 50 -16.99 19.17 -30.80
CA ASP A 50 -15.70 19.87 -30.90
C ASP A 50 -14.53 18.97 -30.49
N PHE A 51 -14.73 18.17 -29.44
CA PHE A 51 -13.75 17.17 -29.02
C PHE A 51 -13.46 16.13 -30.10
N LEU A 52 -14.50 15.59 -30.77
CA LEU A 52 -14.35 14.62 -31.85
C LEU A 52 -13.64 15.22 -33.06
N LYS A 53 -14.00 16.44 -33.45
CA LYS A 53 -13.30 17.19 -34.51
C LYS A 53 -11.82 17.38 -34.19
N SER A 54 -11.49 17.74 -32.94
CA SER A 54 -10.09 17.89 -32.51
C SER A 54 -9.27 16.60 -32.59
N LYS A 55 -9.95 15.44 -32.60
CA LYS A 55 -9.34 14.11 -32.76
C LYS A 55 -9.40 13.57 -34.19
N GLY A 56 -9.92 14.33 -35.14
CA GLY A 56 -10.10 13.88 -36.52
C GLY A 56 -11.16 12.79 -36.67
N ILE A 57 -12.10 12.68 -35.72
CA ILE A 57 -13.17 11.67 -35.76
C ILE A 57 -14.39 12.26 -36.49
N SER A 58 -14.79 11.61 -37.58
CA SER A 58 -15.89 12.06 -38.46
C SER A 58 -17.25 11.45 -38.11
N LEU A 59 -17.53 11.23 -36.82
CA LEU A 59 -18.83 10.75 -36.35
C LEU A 59 -19.60 11.91 -35.70
N SER A 60 -20.92 11.91 -35.84
CA SER A 60 -21.73 12.79 -35.00
C SER A 60 -21.61 12.36 -33.52
N PRO A 61 -21.84 13.28 -32.57
CA PRO A 61 -21.75 12.96 -31.14
C PRO A 61 -22.62 11.77 -30.72
N LYS A 62 -23.83 11.63 -31.28
CA LYS A 62 -24.74 10.51 -30.97
C LYS A 62 -24.22 9.20 -31.54
N GLU A 63 -23.81 9.19 -32.81
CA GLU A 63 -23.19 8.00 -33.44
C GLU A 63 -21.91 7.57 -32.73
N TYR A 64 -21.14 8.52 -32.20
CA TYR A 64 -19.95 8.22 -31.44
C TYR A 64 -20.27 7.54 -30.10
N ILE A 65 -21.29 8.01 -29.37
CA ILE A 65 -21.75 7.34 -28.14
C ILE A 65 -22.26 5.93 -28.46
N ASP A 66 -23.05 5.77 -29.52
CA ASP A 66 -23.51 4.45 -29.99
C ASP A 66 -22.32 3.55 -30.38
N HIS A 67 -21.31 4.11 -31.02
CA HIS A 67 -20.08 3.42 -31.37
C HIS A 67 -19.33 2.93 -30.12
N LEU A 68 -19.21 3.75 -29.07
CA LEU A 68 -18.62 3.32 -27.79
C LEU A 68 -19.43 2.17 -27.17
N GLY A 69 -20.77 2.23 -27.22
CA GLY A 69 -21.64 1.15 -26.76
C GLY A 69 -21.45 -0.16 -27.55
N LYS A 70 -21.39 -0.09 -28.88
CA LYS A 70 -21.11 -1.26 -29.75
C LYS A 70 -19.72 -1.83 -29.48
N LYS A 71 -18.72 -0.97 -29.27
CA LYS A 71 -17.37 -1.37 -28.90
C LYS A 71 -17.35 -2.10 -27.56
N LEU A 72 -18.08 -1.59 -26.56
CA LEU A 72 -18.24 -2.26 -25.26
C LEU A 72 -18.87 -3.65 -25.43
N TYR A 73 -19.92 -3.77 -26.24
CA TYR A 73 -20.56 -5.05 -26.54
C TYR A 73 -19.57 -6.06 -27.11
N ILE A 74 -18.87 -5.72 -28.20
CA ILE A 74 -17.83 -6.56 -28.81
C ILE A 74 -16.77 -6.98 -27.79
N LYS A 75 -16.27 -6.05 -26.96
CA LYS A 75 -15.27 -6.37 -25.95
C LYS A 75 -15.76 -7.36 -24.90
N ILE A 76 -17.04 -7.33 -24.56
CA ILE A 76 -17.61 -8.29 -23.62
C ILE A 76 -17.86 -9.64 -24.31
N THR A 77 -18.54 -9.65 -25.44
CA THR A 77 -19.02 -10.89 -26.07
C THR A 77 -17.95 -11.66 -26.83
N GLU A 78 -16.90 -10.99 -27.31
CA GLU A 78 -15.83 -11.66 -28.04
C GLU A 78 -14.60 -11.83 -27.14
N VAL A 79 -14.11 -10.75 -26.53
CA VAL A 79 -12.83 -10.78 -25.80
C VAL A 79 -12.99 -11.36 -24.41
N ILE A 80 -13.86 -10.79 -23.56
CA ILE A 80 -14.05 -11.29 -22.19
C ILE A 80 -14.58 -12.71 -22.21
N GLN A 81 -15.52 -13.01 -23.09
CA GLN A 81 -16.08 -14.36 -23.17
C GLN A 81 -14.99 -15.39 -23.50
N ALA A 82 -14.17 -15.15 -24.53
CA ALA A 82 -13.06 -16.05 -24.86
C ALA A 82 -12.06 -16.18 -23.70
N GLU A 83 -11.68 -15.08 -23.05
CA GLU A 83 -10.78 -15.12 -21.90
C GLU A 83 -11.37 -15.89 -20.70
N ILE A 84 -12.69 -15.81 -20.48
CA ILE A 84 -13.36 -16.60 -19.43
C ILE A 84 -13.33 -18.08 -19.79
N GLU A 85 -13.55 -18.42 -21.06
CA GLU A 85 -13.51 -19.80 -21.55
C GLU A 85 -12.11 -20.42 -21.46
N GLU A 86 -11.05 -19.60 -21.47
CA GLU A 86 -9.66 -20.03 -21.28
C GLU A 86 -9.30 -20.29 -19.80
N VAL A 87 -10.05 -19.78 -18.83
CA VAL A 87 -9.74 -19.96 -17.40
C VAL A 87 -10.06 -21.39 -16.97
N THR A 88 -9.05 -22.09 -16.48
CA THR A 88 -9.19 -23.44 -15.91
C THR A 88 -9.39 -23.41 -14.39
N GLU A 89 -9.79 -24.55 -13.82
CA GLU A 89 -9.89 -24.72 -12.38
C GLU A 89 -8.50 -24.62 -11.72
N GLU A 90 -7.48 -25.21 -12.34
CA GLU A 90 -6.09 -25.14 -11.90
C GLU A 90 -5.57 -23.70 -11.85
N ASP A 91 -5.85 -22.87 -12.86
CA ASP A 91 -5.48 -21.44 -12.85
C ASP A 91 -6.06 -20.73 -11.62
N CYS A 92 -7.32 -21.05 -11.27
CA CYS A 92 -7.98 -20.46 -10.11
C CYS A 92 -7.36 -20.91 -8.80
N ILE A 93 -7.07 -22.21 -8.66
CA ILE A 93 -6.43 -22.80 -7.47
C ILE A 93 -5.04 -22.19 -7.28
N GLU A 94 -4.23 -22.16 -8.34
CA GLU A 94 -2.88 -21.60 -8.31
C GLU A 94 -2.92 -20.10 -8.01
N TYR A 95 -3.82 -19.34 -8.64
CA TYR A 95 -3.94 -17.91 -8.37
C TYR A 95 -4.24 -17.63 -6.89
N ILE A 96 -5.15 -18.39 -6.27
CA ILE A 96 -5.48 -18.26 -4.85
C ILE A 96 -4.29 -18.67 -3.97
N TYR A 97 -3.61 -19.78 -4.29
CA TYR A 97 -2.42 -20.21 -3.55
C TYR A 97 -1.34 -19.13 -3.59
N ASN A 98 -0.96 -18.65 -4.78
CA ASN A 98 0.06 -17.63 -4.98
C ASN A 98 -0.33 -16.31 -4.30
N LEU A 99 -1.62 -15.95 -4.32
CA LEU A 99 -2.12 -14.76 -3.63
C LEU A 99 -1.94 -14.84 -2.11
N VAL A 100 -2.20 -16.01 -1.52
CA VAL A 100 -2.22 -16.21 -0.07
C VAL A 100 -0.85 -16.57 0.49
N ILE A 101 -0.08 -17.41 -0.19
CA ILE A 101 1.21 -17.90 0.30
C ILE A 101 2.33 -17.02 -0.24
N ASP A 102 2.55 -17.02 -1.55
CA ASP A 102 3.74 -16.39 -2.14
C ASP A 102 3.72 -14.88 -1.98
N ARG A 103 2.63 -14.21 -2.36
CA ARG A 103 2.54 -12.75 -2.30
C ARG A 103 2.59 -12.22 -0.87
N THR A 104 2.05 -12.95 0.11
CA THR A 104 2.11 -12.52 1.52
C THR A 104 3.52 -12.71 2.09
N TYR A 105 4.17 -13.83 1.76
CA TYR A 105 5.56 -14.08 2.12
C TYR A 105 6.50 -13.05 1.48
N ASP A 106 6.39 -12.80 0.17
CA ASP A 106 7.20 -11.81 -0.54
C ASP A 106 6.98 -10.39 0.01
N GLY A 107 5.73 -10.05 0.33
CA GLY A 107 5.39 -8.80 1.00
C GLY A 107 6.10 -8.66 2.35
N TYR A 108 6.06 -9.72 3.17
CA TYR A 108 6.75 -9.77 4.46
C TYR A 108 8.28 -9.71 4.31
N GLN A 109 8.86 -10.46 3.38
CA GLN A 109 10.30 -10.44 3.11
C GLN A 109 10.77 -9.09 2.59
N THR A 110 9.98 -8.41 1.76
CA THR A 110 10.26 -7.05 1.29
C THR A 110 10.25 -6.07 2.45
N GLU A 111 9.27 -6.18 3.35
CA GLU A 111 9.22 -5.39 4.57
C GLU A 111 10.43 -5.65 5.47
N ILE A 112 10.81 -6.91 5.65
CA ILE A 112 12.01 -7.29 6.41
C ILE A 112 13.25 -6.62 5.81
N LYS A 113 13.49 -6.82 4.51
CA LYS A 113 14.71 -6.37 3.84
C LYS A 113 14.85 -4.85 3.84
N THR A 114 13.74 -4.11 3.70
CA THR A 114 13.80 -2.65 3.50
C THR A 114 14.05 -1.88 4.80
N ILE A 115 13.48 -2.33 5.92
CA ILE A 115 13.64 -1.63 7.21
C ILE A 115 14.81 -2.21 8.01
N TYR A 116 14.86 -3.54 8.19
CA TYR A 116 15.91 -4.16 8.99
C TYR A 116 17.23 -4.25 8.26
N GLY A 117 17.23 -4.52 6.94
CA GLY A 117 18.46 -4.48 6.15
C GLY A 117 19.15 -3.12 6.23
N LYS A 118 18.38 -2.04 6.28
CA LYS A 118 18.91 -0.68 6.49
C LYS A 118 19.41 -0.48 7.93
N LEU A 119 18.62 -0.85 8.94
CA LEU A 119 19.04 -0.74 10.35
C LEU A 119 20.29 -1.55 10.65
N GLN A 120 20.34 -2.81 10.23
CA GLN A 120 21.48 -3.70 10.38
C GLN A 120 22.72 -3.13 9.68
N LYS A 121 22.58 -2.57 8.47
CA LYS A 121 23.68 -1.90 7.77
C LYS A 121 24.15 -0.64 8.52
N ASP A 122 23.24 0.17 9.02
CA ASP A 122 23.56 1.43 9.71
C ASP A 122 24.20 1.17 11.10
N LEU A 123 23.83 0.08 11.76
CA LEU A 123 24.33 -0.33 13.08
C LEU A 123 25.59 -1.20 13.00
N GLY A 124 25.76 -1.98 11.93
CA GLY A 124 26.83 -2.97 11.79
C GLY A 124 26.65 -4.21 12.67
N ILE A 125 25.44 -4.48 13.15
CA ILE A 125 25.13 -5.56 14.12
C ILE A 125 23.92 -6.35 13.62
N GLU A 126 23.98 -7.67 13.78
CA GLU A 126 22.90 -8.58 13.41
C GLU A 126 21.60 -8.29 14.19
N ILE A 127 20.48 -8.20 13.45
CA ILE A 127 19.14 -8.08 14.01
C ILE A 127 18.39 -9.40 13.77
N LYS A 128 17.83 -9.98 14.82
CA LYS A 128 17.14 -11.28 14.79
C LYS A 128 15.64 -11.12 15.06
N PRO A 129 14.76 -11.94 14.45
CA PRO A 129 13.35 -11.96 14.80
C PRO A 129 13.17 -12.42 16.25
N ALA A 130 12.28 -11.77 16.99
CA ALA A 130 11.98 -12.16 18.35
C ALA A 130 11.08 -13.40 18.38
N PRO A 131 11.18 -14.25 19.42
CA PRO A 131 10.22 -15.32 19.64
C PRO A 131 8.79 -14.77 19.83
N ASP A 132 7.77 -15.54 19.45
CA ASP A 132 6.35 -15.19 19.62
C ASP A 132 6.00 -14.74 21.06
N GLU A 133 6.64 -15.33 22.06
CA GLU A 133 6.43 -14.95 23.46
C GLU A 133 6.82 -13.49 23.72
N TRP A 134 7.89 -13.01 23.07
CA TRP A 134 8.39 -11.65 23.27
C TRP A 134 7.49 -10.61 22.61
N ASP A 135 6.95 -10.91 21.44
CA ASP A 135 5.93 -10.08 20.80
C ASP A 135 4.71 -9.92 21.73
N ARG A 136 4.16 -11.04 22.21
CA ARG A 136 2.94 -11.04 23.04
C ARG A 136 3.12 -10.40 24.41
N LEU A 137 4.26 -10.62 25.07
CA LEU A 137 4.48 -10.14 26.45
C LEU A 137 5.09 -8.74 26.50
N TYR A 138 5.95 -8.42 25.54
CA TYR A 138 6.80 -7.24 25.59
C TYR A 138 6.54 -6.25 24.46
N ASN A 139 5.81 -6.62 23.40
CA ASN A 139 5.72 -5.86 22.16
C ASN A 139 7.14 -5.67 21.58
N VAL A 140 7.79 -6.78 21.29
CA VAL A 140 9.13 -6.83 20.71
C VAL A 140 9.06 -7.74 19.48
N ASP A 141 9.18 -7.14 18.30
CA ASP A 141 9.13 -7.84 17.03
C ASP A 141 10.50 -8.46 16.68
N PHE A 142 11.59 -7.75 17.00
CA PHE A 142 12.98 -8.13 16.71
C PHE A 142 13.89 -7.80 17.89
N TYR A 143 15.09 -8.35 17.90
CA TYR A 143 16.08 -8.04 18.92
C TYR A 143 17.51 -7.99 18.37
N ILE A 144 18.38 -7.33 19.13
CA ILE A 144 19.82 -7.35 18.98
C ILE A 144 20.39 -7.97 20.26
N GLN A 145 21.29 -8.95 20.11
CA GLN A 145 21.98 -9.58 21.22
C GLN A 145 23.34 -8.91 21.44
N VAL A 146 23.63 -8.51 22.69
CA VAL A 146 24.92 -7.94 23.11
C VAL A 146 25.37 -8.71 24.34
N GLY A 147 26.28 -9.66 24.15
CA GLY A 147 26.65 -10.64 25.19
C GLY A 147 25.41 -11.44 25.64
N GLU A 148 25.12 -11.40 26.94
CA GLU A 148 23.94 -12.04 27.55
C GLU A 148 22.70 -11.13 27.62
N LYS A 149 22.81 -9.88 27.15
CA LYS A 149 21.73 -8.88 27.19
C LYS A 149 21.09 -8.72 25.82
N TYR A 150 19.86 -8.22 25.82
CA TYR A 150 19.07 -8.07 24.59
C TYR A 150 18.48 -6.65 24.50
N ILE A 151 18.60 -6.05 23.33
CA ILE A 151 17.90 -4.83 22.95
C ILE A 151 16.69 -5.24 22.12
N GLY A 152 15.48 -4.81 22.50
CA GLY A 152 14.25 -5.10 21.75
C GLY A 152 13.94 -4.02 20.71
N LEU A 153 13.28 -4.41 19.63
CA LEU A 153 12.85 -3.53 18.55
C LEU A 153 11.36 -3.77 18.27
N GLN A 154 10.57 -2.70 18.31
CA GLN A 154 9.17 -2.69 17.85
C GLN A 154 9.06 -1.79 16.63
N ILE A 155 8.48 -2.30 15.55
CA ILE A 155 8.17 -1.53 14.34
C ILE A 155 6.69 -1.19 14.32
N LYS A 156 6.39 0.08 14.07
CA LYS A 156 5.03 0.54 13.79
C LYS A 156 4.99 1.30 12.47
N PRO A 157 4.23 0.82 11.46
CA PRO A 157 3.94 1.63 10.29
C PRO A 157 3.01 2.77 10.69
N ILE A 158 3.32 3.99 10.27
CA ILE A 158 2.49 5.18 10.49
C ILE A 158 2.26 5.91 9.16
N THR A 159 1.17 6.66 9.07
CA THR A 159 0.97 7.68 8.03
C THR A 159 1.44 9.05 8.52
N TYR A 160 1.61 10.01 7.59
CA TYR A 160 2.00 11.38 7.96
C TYR A 160 0.97 12.03 8.90
N GLU A 161 -0.31 11.74 8.72
CA GLU A 161 -1.42 12.26 9.53
C GLU A 161 -1.41 11.73 10.97
N GLN A 162 -0.84 10.54 11.20
CA GLN A 162 -0.75 9.92 12.53
C GLN A 162 0.45 10.41 13.34
N THR A 163 1.37 11.16 12.73
CA THR A 163 2.59 11.68 13.37
C THR A 163 2.33 12.44 14.68
N PRO A 164 1.31 13.32 14.80
CA PRO A 164 1.06 14.06 16.04
C PRO A 164 0.68 13.16 17.23
N GLU A 165 0.22 11.93 16.98
CA GLU A 165 -0.25 11.02 18.04
C GLU A 165 0.79 10.01 18.51
N ILE A 166 2.01 10.03 17.94
CA ILE A 166 3.11 9.10 18.26
C ILE A 166 3.39 8.99 19.78
N TYR A 167 3.21 10.08 20.53
CA TYR A 167 3.45 10.08 21.98
C TYR A 167 2.52 9.12 22.74
N LYS A 168 1.26 9.00 22.32
CA LYS A 168 0.29 8.08 22.95
C LYS A 168 0.73 6.62 22.82
N TRP A 169 1.33 6.28 21.67
CA TRP A 169 1.85 4.93 21.41
C TRP A 169 3.04 4.59 22.31
N LYS A 170 3.97 5.53 22.48
CA LYS A 170 5.12 5.35 23.39
C LYS A 170 4.67 5.14 24.83
N GLU A 171 3.65 5.89 25.27
CA GLU A 171 3.11 5.75 26.63
C GLU A 171 2.41 4.40 26.83
N TRP A 172 1.63 3.95 25.85
CA TRP A 172 0.93 2.67 25.92
C TRP A 172 1.89 1.47 25.99
N LEU A 173 2.97 1.49 25.21
CA LEU A 173 3.98 0.43 25.15
C LEU A 173 5.00 0.47 26.31
N SER A 174 5.14 1.60 26.99
CA SER A 174 6.13 1.83 28.06
C SER A 174 6.10 0.75 29.16
N LYS A 175 4.91 0.28 29.54
CA LYS A 175 4.77 -0.75 30.59
C LYS A 175 5.40 -2.09 30.18
N SER A 176 5.20 -2.52 28.94
CA SER A 176 5.76 -3.80 28.46
C SER A 176 7.25 -3.68 28.19
N HIS A 177 7.70 -2.55 27.65
CA HIS A 177 9.13 -2.27 27.41
C HIS A 177 9.94 -2.23 28.71
N LYS A 178 9.41 -1.63 29.78
CA LYS A 178 10.06 -1.65 31.09
C LYS A 178 10.20 -3.06 31.66
N LYS A 179 9.22 -3.94 31.44
CA LYS A 179 9.31 -5.35 31.83
C LYS A 179 10.39 -6.08 31.04
N PHE A 180 10.50 -5.80 29.74
CA PHE A 180 11.56 -6.33 28.90
C PHE A 180 12.94 -5.87 29.40
N GLU A 181 13.12 -4.56 29.61
CA GLU A 181 14.38 -3.99 30.09
C GLU A 181 14.78 -4.56 31.46
N GLY A 182 13.83 -4.73 32.38
CA GLY A 182 14.08 -5.36 33.68
C GLY A 182 14.50 -6.83 33.58
N LYS A 183 13.99 -7.58 32.60
CA LYS A 183 14.30 -9.02 32.43
C LYS A 183 15.56 -9.26 31.62
N PHE A 184 15.78 -8.47 30.55
CA PHE A 184 16.81 -8.72 29.54
C PHE A 184 17.93 -7.66 29.51
N GLY A 185 17.79 -6.59 30.29
CA GLY A 185 18.82 -5.58 30.57
C GLY A 185 19.03 -4.49 29.51
N GLY A 186 18.53 -4.68 28.28
CA GLY A 186 18.55 -3.67 27.23
C GLY A 186 17.19 -3.04 26.98
N LYS A 187 17.21 -1.81 26.45
CA LYS A 187 16.00 -1.05 26.12
C LYS A 187 15.23 -1.64 24.94
N VAL A 188 13.96 -1.26 24.83
CA VAL A 188 13.15 -1.49 23.63
C VAL A 188 12.98 -0.20 22.85
N PHE A 189 13.33 -0.21 21.56
CA PHE A 189 13.21 0.94 20.66
C PHE A 189 12.02 0.80 19.72
N VAL A 190 11.20 1.85 19.64
CA VAL A 190 10.09 1.91 18.67
C VAL A 190 10.57 2.60 17.40
N ILE A 191 10.53 1.88 16.29
CA ILE A 191 10.89 2.35 14.96
C ILE A 191 9.60 2.65 14.20
N PHE A 192 9.41 3.92 13.87
CA PHE A 192 8.30 4.36 13.04
C PHE A 192 8.71 4.29 11.58
N SER A 193 7.93 3.61 10.76
CA SER A 193 8.14 3.56 9.31
C SER A 193 7.02 4.28 8.57
N ILE A 194 7.39 5.09 7.57
CA ILE A 194 6.45 5.76 6.67
C ILE A 194 6.67 5.21 5.26
N LYS A 195 5.57 5.00 4.54
CA LYS A 195 5.61 4.66 3.12
C LYS A 195 5.86 5.94 2.31
N GLU A 196 6.92 5.95 1.52
CA GLU A 196 7.24 7.01 0.57
C GLU A 196 7.34 6.40 -0.84
N GLY A 197 6.28 6.58 -1.63
CA GLY A 197 6.12 5.92 -2.92
C GLY A 197 6.03 4.40 -2.78
N LYS A 198 6.98 3.68 -3.38
CA LYS A 198 7.09 2.21 -3.30
C LYS A 198 7.95 1.72 -2.11
N ASN A 199 8.65 2.62 -1.42
CA ASN A 199 9.63 2.26 -0.38
C ASN A 199 9.12 2.60 1.02
N LYS A 200 9.60 1.89 2.05
CA LYS A 200 9.43 2.29 3.46
C LYS A 200 10.69 3.01 3.95
N LYS A 201 10.54 4.11 4.68
CA LYS A 201 11.65 4.83 5.34
C LYS A 201 11.40 4.93 6.84
N ILE A 202 12.49 4.92 7.61
CA ILE A 202 12.47 5.19 9.04
C ILE A 202 12.20 6.68 9.26
N PHE A 203 11.14 6.98 9.98
CA PHE A 203 10.70 8.34 10.27
C PHE A 203 11.53 8.99 11.37
N ASN A 204 11.68 8.30 12.51
CA ASN A 204 12.49 8.77 13.64
C ASN A 204 13.98 8.45 13.44
N LYS A 205 14.63 9.15 12.53
CA LYS A 205 16.03 8.89 12.14
C LYS A 205 17.03 8.85 13.30
N ASP A 206 16.80 9.63 14.35
CA ASP A 206 17.68 9.68 15.53
C ASP A 206 17.73 8.36 16.31
N ILE A 207 16.75 7.48 16.12
CA ILE A 207 16.66 6.19 16.80
C ILE A 207 17.90 5.33 16.57
N VAL A 208 18.53 5.43 15.40
CA VAL A 208 19.75 4.68 15.07
C VAL A 208 20.89 5.09 15.99
N ASN A 209 21.04 6.38 16.27
CA ASN A 209 22.07 6.89 17.17
C ASN A 209 21.81 6.50 18.62
N GLU A 210 20.54 6.50 19.05
CA GLU A 210 20.15 6.03 20.39
C GLU A 210 20.45 4.55 20.58
N MET A 211 20.16 3.73 19.57
CA MET A 211 20.48 2.30 19.57
C MET A 211 21.98 2.05 19.64
N LYS A 212 22.82 2.79 18.89
CA LYS A 212 24.28 2.68 18.98
C LYS A 212 24.80 2.97 20.38
N LYS A 213 24.28 4.01 21.04
CA LYS A 213 24.65 4.35 22.42
C LYS A 213 24.27 3.24 23.39
N GLU A 214 23.12 2.61 23.19
CA GLU A 214 22.66 1.52 24.04
C GLU A 214 23.52 0.25 23.86
N VAL A 215 23.91 -0.07 22.63
CA VAL A 215 24.89 -1.13 22.36
C VAL A 215 26.19 -0.86 23.11
N GLN A 216 26.77 0.34 22.95
CA GLN A 216 28.01 0.72 23.64
C GLN A 216 27.90 0.65 25.16
N ARG A 217 26.73 1.00 25.72
CA ARG A 217 26.46 0.89 27.16
C ARG A 217 26.50 -0.57 27.61
N LEU A 218 25.87 -1.46 26.84
CA LEU A 218 25.81 -2.89 27.15
C LEU A 218 27.15 -3.60 26.94
N GLU A 219 27.91 -3.23 25.91
CA GLU A 219 29.28 -3.73 25.68
C GLU A 219 30.20 -3.42 26.87
N LYS A 220 30.21 -2.16 27.32
CA LYS A 220 31.00 -1.75 28.51
C LYS A 220 30.60 -2.50 29.77
N LEU A 221 29.31 -2.76 29.95
CA LEU A 221 28.83 -3.53 31.10
C LEU A 221 29.26 -4.99 31.01
N TYR A 222 29.25 -5.57 29.82
CA TYR A 222 29.71 -6.94 29.58
C TYR A 222 31.21 -7.08 29.88
N GLU A 223 32.03 -6.17 29.37
CA GLU A 223 33.48 -6.12 29.63
C GLU A 223 33.84 -5.97 31.11
N LEU A 224 32.99 -5.33 31.92
CA LEU A 224 33.19 -5.19 33.37
C LEU A 224 32.78 -6.44 34.17
N THR A 225 32.06 -7.37 33.55
CA THR A 225 31.50 -8.57 34.19
C THR A 225 32.10 -9.88 33.68
N ALA A 226 32.91 -9.81 32.62
CA ALA A 226 33.67 -10.92 32.04
C ALA A 226 35.09 -10.98 32.64
#